data_AF-A0A3M6WXY7-F1
#
_entry.id   AF-A0A3M6WXY7-F1
#
_cell.length_a   1.000
_cell.length_b   1.000
_cell.length_c   1.000
_cell.angle_alpha   90.00
_cell.angle_beta   90.00
_cell.angle_gamma   90.00
#
_symmetry.space_group_name_H-M   'P 1'
#
loop_
_entity.id
_entity.type
_entity.pdbx_description
1 polymer ?
#
loop_
_entity_poly.entity_id
_entity_poly.type
_entity_poly.pdbx_seq_one_letter_code
_entity_poly.pdbx_strand_id
1 'polypeptide(L)'
;MLRRLLARPQSTPNALRRTTLPAAGPRPLRHQSNQSPSSRSNQPHGTPPPPPHHAHETRPQKTLRYLNPSAAPPLLARFPTLHLLTRICTLFLAFFITAHIFMEYFYILTAAYGISMLPTIASSGDWLLISKYYRRGREVRVGDVVSYKLPLKPGENGVKRVVGLSGDFVEVREAVIEEGEDGRKVMGSRPRCLQVPQGHCWVVGDNLAWSRDSRIFGPLPLALVTGKLIAKWSWSSWVPEWGRVEHGLKPAEEIDWEVD
;
A
#
# COMPACT_ATOMS: atom_id res chain seq x y z
N MET A 1 -5.84 -42.10 17.70
CA MET A 1 -4.53 -42.72 17.40
C MET A 1 -4.04 -42.13 16.09
N LEU A 2 -2.90 -41.45 15.90
CA LEU A 2 -1.56 -41.50 16.47
C LEU A 2 -0.92 -40.09 16.33
N ARG A 3 -0.36 -39.54 17.42
CA ARG A 3 0.45 -38.29 17.45
C ARG A 3 1.92 -38.63 17.12
N ARG A 4 2.56 -37.87 16.22
CA ARG A 4 4.04 -37.76 16.06
C ARG A 4 4.33 -36.29 15.72
N LEU A 5 4.72 -35.41 16.65
CA LEU A 5 6.04 -35.28 17.29
C LEU A 5 7.21 -35.43 16.32
N LEU A 6 7.66 -34.30 15.75
CA LEU A 6 9.07 -34.11 15.42
C LEU A 6 9.53 -32.70 15.84
N ALA A 7 10.56 -32.73 16.67
CA ALA A 7 11.21 -31.63 17.35
C ALA A 7 12.06 -30.76 16.41
N ARG A 8 12.17 -29.48 16.80
CA ARG A 8 13.24 -28.54 16.40
C ARG A 8 14.63 -29.13 16.68
N PRO A 9 15.64 -28.80 15.87
CA PRO A 9 17.01 -28.70 16.34
C PRO A 9 17.37 -27.23 16.59
N GLN A 10 17.74 -26.91 17.83
CA GLN A 10 18.59 -25.76 18.14
C GLN A 10 20.05 -26.19 17.99
N SER A 11 20.85 -25.38 17.30
CA SER A 11 22.30 -25.33 17.51
C SER A 11 22.72 -23.86 17.51
N THR A 12 23.54 -23.53 18.51
CA THR A 12 23.95 -22.19 18.95
C THR A 12 25.35 -21.85 18.38
N PRO A 13 26.11 -20.82 18.84
CA PRO A 13 26.50 -19.71 17.97
C PRO A 13 28.03 -19.62 17.75
N ASN A 14 28.47 -18.98 16.67
CA ASN A 14 29.83 -18.45 16.53
C ASN A 14 29.70 -17.16 15.69
N ALA A 15 29.88 -15.94 16.21
CA ALA A 15 31.02 -15.34 16.89
C ALA A 15 32.24 -15.10 15.97
N LEU A 16 32.79 -13.88 16.06
CA LEU A 16 33.92 -13.24 15.35
C LEU A 16 33.51 -12.46 14.08
N ARG A 17 33.82 -11.16 13.91
CA ARG A 17 34.73 -10.27 14.65
C ARG A 17 34.38 -8.81 14.32
N ARG A 18 34.01 -8.02 15.34
CA ARG A 18 34.07 -6.55 15.32
C ARG A 18 35.53 -6.15 15.51
N THR A 19 36.03 -5.27 14.66
CA THR A 19 37.28 -4.53 14.89
C THR A 19 36.91 -3.12 15.34
N THR A 20 37.18 -2.80 16.60
CA THR A 20 37.13 -1.44 17.14
C THR A 20 38.39 -1.16 17.95
N LEU A 21 39.00 -0.01 17.62
CA LEU A 21 39.76 0.93 18.48
C LEU A 21 41.24 0.56 18.81
N PRO A 22 42.08 1.57 19.10
CA PRO A 22 42.02 2.20 20.41
C PRO A 22 41.87 3.73 20.38
N ALA A 23 41.11 4.21 21.37
CA ALA A 23 41.14 5.58 21.85
C ALA A 23 42.34 5.77 22.78
N ALA A 24 42.95 6.95 22.74
CA ALA A 24 43.81 7.46 23.80
C ALA A 24 43.09 8.64 24.47
N GLY A 25 42.75 8.49 25.75
CA GLY A 25 42.60 9.61 26.68
C GLY A 25 43.76 9.57 27.69
N PRO A 26 43.65 10.21 28.86
CA PRO A 26 42.93 11.45 29.19
C PRO A 26 43.78 12.43 30.04
N ARG A 27 43.16 13.54 30.48
CA ARG A 27 43.46 14.38 31.68
C ARG A 27 44.35 15.64 31.49
N PRO A 28 44.38 16.60 32.44
CA PRO A 28 43.26 17.45 32.88
C PRO A 28 43.66 18.93 33.14
N LEU A 29 42.65 19.79 33.36
CA LEU A 29 42.58 20.99 34.23
C LEU A 29 43.87 21.73 34.64
N ARG A 30 43.95 23.05 34.38
CA ARG A 30 44.21 24.05 35.45
C ARG A 30 43.93 25.51 35.06
N HIS A 31 43.26 26.19 35.99
CA HIS A 31 43.02 27.63 36.13
C HIS A 31 44.26 28.33 36.71
N GLN A 32 44.62 29.55 36.27
CA GLN A 32 45.36 30.60 37.03
C GLN A 32 45.50 31.83 36.10
N SER A 33 44.78 32.94 36.29
CA SER A 33 44.91 34.02 37.29
C SER A 33 46.22 34.82 37.21
N ASN A 34 46.07 36.11 36.89
CA ASN A 34 46.88 37.29 37.22
C ASN A 34 48.36 37.12 37.59
N GLN A 35 49.22 37.88 36.89
CA GLN A 35 50.24 38.73 37.50
C GLN A 35 50.87 39.70 36.48
N SER A 36 50.71 41.00 36.73
CA SER A 36 51.73 42.04 36.52
C SER A 36 52.75 41.95 37.70
N PRO A 37 53.85 42.74 37.83
CA PRO A 37 54.35 43.87 37.03
C PRO A 37 55.90 43.91 36.84
N SER A 38 56.40 45.06 36.34
CA SER A 38 57.77 45.60 36.42
C SER A 38 58.75 45.16 35.30
N SER A 39 59.64 45.99 34.74
CA SER A 39 60.25 47.22 35.25
C SER A 39 60.90 48.09 34.14
N ARG A 40 60.91 49.41 34.38
CA ARG A 40 61.93 50.45 34.08
C ARG A 40 62.37 50.71 32.62
N SER A 41 62.20 51.96 32.18
CA SER A 41 63.18 53.04 32.47
C SER A 41 62.61 54.43 32.17
N ASN A 42 62.89 55.37 33.09
CA ASN A 42 62.67 56.81 32.94
C ASN A 42 63.80 57.41 32.10
N GLN A 43 63.51 58.40 31.25
CA GLN A 43 64.08 59.76 31.33
C GLN A 43 63.52 60.66 30.19
N PRO A 44 63.55 61.99 30.38
CA PRO A 44 62.58 62.95 29.83
C PRO A 44 63.17 63.72 28.64
N HIS A 45 62.32 64.42 27.86
CA HIS A 45 62.57 65.79 27.41
C HIS A 45 61.53 66.25 26.38
N GLY A 46 61.03 67.47 26.59
CA GLY A 46 60.71 68.40 25.49
C GLY A 46 59.31 68.33 24.90
N THR A 47 58.42 69.19 25.38
CA THR A 47 57.31 69.74 24.58
C THR A 47 57.83 70.64 23.46
N PRO A 48 57.27 70.54 22.24
CA PRO A 48 57.12 71.68 21.34
C PRO A 48 55.64 72.05 21.13
N PRO A 49 55.36 73.30 20.70
CA PRO A 49 54.03 73.93 20.73
C PRO A 49 53.09 73.46 19.61
N PRO A 50 51.77 73.75 19.71
CA PRO A 50 50.81 73.35 18.68
C PRO A 50 50.93 74.22 17.41
N PRO A 51 50.83 73.64 16.19
CA PRO A 51 50.64 74.42 14.99
C PRO A 51 49.16 74.83 14.79
N PRO A 52 48.88 76.01 14.21
CA PRO A 52 47.54 76.57 14.10
C PRO A 52 46.80 76.11 12.84
N HIS A 53 45.47 76.08 12.98
CA HIS A 53 44.40 76.18 11.98
C HIS A 53 44.73 75.88 10.50
N HIS A 54 44.23 74.75 10.01
CA HIS A 54 43.71 74.64 8.65
C HIS A 54 42.34 73.98 8.64
N ALA A 55 41.35 74.74 8.18
CA ALA A 55 40.00 74.29 7.91
C ALA A 55 40.01 73.24 6.80
N HIS A 56 39.57 72.01 7.12
CA HIS A 56 39.24 71.01 6.12
C HIS A 56 37.72 70.81 6.08
N GLU A 57 37.11 71.61 5.22
CA GLU A 57 36.03 71.28 4.29
C GLU A 57 35.41 69.87 4.45
N THR A 58 34.21 69.82 5.05
CA THR A 58 33.39 68.61 5.10
C THR A 58 32.89 68.24 3.71
N ARG A 59 33.60 67.33 3.05
CA ARG A 59 33.13 66.64 1.85
C ARG A 59 31.92 65.77 2.24
N PRO A 60 30.75 65.88 1.58
CA PRO A 60 29.62 65.03 1.92
C PRO A 60 29.97 63.60 1.52
N GLN A 61 30.08 62.71 2.51
CA GLN A 61 30.14 61.27 2.28
C GLN A 61 28.84 60.85 1.59
N LYS A 62 28.93 60.56 0.28
CA LYS A 62 27.89 59.83 -0.44
C LYS A 62 27.74 58.48 0.26
N THR A 63 26.70 58.33 1.07
CA THR A 63 26.27 57.07 1.64
C THR A 63 26.02 56.09 0.48
N LEU A 64 26.83 55.03 0.43
CA LEU A 64 26.60 53.88 -0.45
C LEU A 64 25.31 53.20 -0.02
N ARG A 65 24.20 53.67 -0.58
CA ARG A 65 22.86 53.09 -0.43
C ARG A 65 22.63 51.99 -1.48
N TYR A 66 23.48 50.98 -1.48
CA TYR A 66 23.36 49.77 -2.29
C TYR A 66 24.00 48.67 -1.44
N LEU A 67 23.32 47.64 -0.93
CA LEU A 67 22.30 46.80 -1.52
C LEU A 67 21.36 46.32 -0.40
N ASN A 68 20.07 46.60 -0.51
CA ASN A 68 19.06 45.78 0.17
C ASN A 68 18.73 44.64 -0.82
N PRO A 69 19.07 43.37 -0.57
CA PRO A 69 18.76 42.27 -1.48
C PRO A 69 17.28 41.85 -1.34
N SER A 70 16.38 42.83 -1.34
CA SER A 70 14.94 42.63 -1.20
C SER A 70 14.20 43.66 -2.05
N ALA A 71 14.57 43.76 -3.32
CA ALA A 71 13.91 44.66 -4.27
C ALA A 71 13.82 44.05 -5.66
N ALA A 72 13.09 42.94 -5.74
CA ALA A 72 12.19 42.71 -6.86
C ALA A 72 11.00 41.91 -6.33
N PRO A 73 9.80 42.50 -6.17
CA PRO A 73 8.63 41.66 -6.38
C PRO A 73 8.74 41.18 -7.83
N PRO A 74 8.71 39.86 -8.11
CA PRO A 74 8.59 39.42 -9.48
C PRO A 74 7.31 40.07 -10.02
N LEU A 75 7.26 40.40 -11.32
CA LEU A 75 6.14 41.09 -12.00
C LEU A 75 4.72 40.54 -11.68
N LEU A 76 4.64 39.38 -11.04
CA LEU A 76 3.47 38.71 -10.46
C LEU A 76 2.85 39.38 -9.21
N ALA A 77 3.54 40.26 -8.48
CA ALA A 77 2.95 40.97 -7.33
C ALA A 77 1.91 42.03 -7.72
N ARG A 78 1.82 42.36 -9.01
CA ARG A 78 0.97 43.41 -9.57
C ARG A 78 -0.51 42.98 -9.71
N PHE A 79 -0.80 41.68 -9.65
CA PHE A 79 -2.15 41.12 -9.81
C PHE A 79 -2.41 39.97 -8.80
N PRO A 80 -2.86 40.28 -7.56
CA PRO A 80 -3.05 39.27 -6.50
C PRO A 80 -4.09 38.20 -6.88
N THR A 81 -5.07 38.54 -7.70
CA THR A 81 -6.09 37.61 -8.22
C THR A 81 -5.52 36.59 -9.20
N LEU A 82 -4.59 36.99 -10.07
CA LEU A 82 -3.91 36.08 -11.02
C LEU A 82 -2.99 35.10 -10.27
N HIS A 83 -2.31 35.57 -9.22
CA HIS A 83 -1.48 34.72 -8.36
C HIS A 83 -2.32 33.72 -7.54
N LEU A 84 -3.49 34.16 -7.04
CA LEU A 84 -4.44 33.25 -6.39
C LEU A 84 -4.98 32.21 -7.38
N LEU A 85 -5.38 32.62 -8.57
CA LEU A 85 -5.90 31.74 -9.62
C LEU A 85 -4.86 30.69 -10.03
N THR A 86 -3.62 31.09 -10.28
CA THR A 86 -2.53 30.16 -10.65
C THR A 86 -2.22 29.15 -9.55
N ARG A 87 -2.24 29.57 -8.27
CA ARG A 87 -2.12 28.64 -7.13
C ARG A 87 -3.29 27.67 -7.05
N ILE A 88 -4.51 28.15 -7.24
CA ILE A 88 -5.70 27.30 -7.27
C ILE A 88 -5.58 26.27 -8.40
N CYS A 89 -5.25 26.70 -9.62
CA CYS A 89 -5.07 25.79 -10.76
C CYS A 89 -3.97 24.75 -10.53
N THR A 90 -2.82 25.14 -9.98
CA THR A 90 -1.72 24.21 -9.69
C THR A 90 -2.09 23.20 -8.61
N LEU A 91 -2.81 23.61 -7.55
CA LEU A 91 -3.31 22.71 -6.52
C LEU A 91 -4.36 21.73 -7.06
N PHE A 92 -5.29 22.20 -7.90
CA PHE A 92 -6.25 21.32 -8.58
C PHE A 92 -5.55 20.30 -9.48
N LEU A 93 -4.58 20.74 -10.29
CA LEU A 93 -3.80 19.84 -11.13
C LEU A 93 -3.05 18.79 -10.31
N ALA A 94 -2.38 19.22 -9.23
CA ALA A 94 -1.68 18.32 -8.31
C ALA A 94 -2.65 17.31 -7.67
N PHE A 95 -3.85 17.75 -7.27
CA PHE A 95 -4.90 16.88 -6.75
C PHE A 95 -5.34 15.84 -7.78
N PHE A 96 -5.63 16.24 -9.03
CA PHE A 96 -6.06 15.31 -10.07
C PHE A 96 -4.99 14.27 -10.41
N ILE A 97 -3.72 14.68 -10.53
CA ILE A 97 -2.60 13.75 -10.79
C ILE A 97 -2.45 12.78 -9.61
N THR A 98 -2.47 13.29 -8.38
CA THR A 98 -2.35 12.46 -7.17
C THR A 98 -3.52 11.49 -7.07
N ALA A 99 -4.75 11.95 -7.29
CA ALA A 99 -5.95 11.11 -7.28
C ALA A 99 -5.91 10.06 -8.41
N HIS A 100 -5.44 10.42 -9.60
CA HIS A 100 -5.30 9.49 -10.71
C HIS A 100 -4.29 8.39 -10.39
N ILE A 101 -3.09 8.74 -9.91
CA ILE A 101 -2.08 7.76 -9.46
C ILE A 101 -2.68 6.90 -8.34
N PHE A 102 -3.35 7.50 -7.37
CA PHE A 102 -3.93 6.77 -6.26
C PHE A 102 -4.97 5.73 -6.73
N MET A 103 -5.90 6.12 -7.60
CA MET A 103 -6.88 5.19 -8.17
C MET A 103 -6.20 4.15 -9.08
N GLU A 104 -5.20 4.54 -9.85
CA GLU A 104 -4.48 3.63 -10.76
C GLU A 104 -3.71 2.54 -10.00
N TYR A 105 -3.22 2.79 -8.78
CA TYR A 105 -2.44 1.80 -8.03
C TYR A 105 -3.19 1.10 -6.89
N PHE A 106 -4.17 1.73 -6.25
CA PHE A 106 -4.77 1.19 -5.01
C PHE A 106 -6.16 0.58 -5.18
N TYR A 107 -7.00 1.10 -6.07
CA TYR A 107 -8.41 0.70 -6.17
C TYR A 107 -8.86 0.44 -7.61
N ILE A 108 -9.91 -0.37 -7.76
CA ILE A 108 -10.70 -0.47 -9.00
C ILE A 108 -12.13 -0.16 -8.60
N LEU A 109 -12.73 0.82 -9.26
CA LEU A 109 -14.15 1.09 -9.17
C LEU A 109 -14.78 0.66 -10.50
N THR A 110 -15.64 -0.36 -10.46
CA THR A 110 -16.23 -0.94 -11.68
C THR A 110 -17.69 -1.31 -11.46
N ALA A 111 -18.52 -1.19 -12.49
CA ALA A 111 -19.90 -1.64 -12.44
C ALA A 111 -19.97 -3.17 -12.64
N ALA A 112 -20.74 -3.84 -11.78
CA ALA A 112 -21.00 -5.26 -11.87
C ALA A 112 -22.09 -5.54 -12.90
N TYR A 113 -21.86 -6.60 -13.69
CA TYR A 113 -22.84 -7.14 -14.62
C TYR A 113 -22.81 -8.66 -14.57
N GLY A 114 -23.99 -9.28 -14.49
CA GLY A 114 -24.18 -10.73 -14.59
C GLY A 114 -24.73 -11.38 -13.33
N ILE A 115 -25.42 -12.51 -13.52
CA ILE A 115 -26.21 -13.20 -12.48
C ILE A 115 -25.42 -14.15 -11.58
N SER A 116 -24.13 -14.39 -11.90
CA SER A 116 -23.32 -15.46 -11.28
C SER A 116 -23.02 -15.28 -9.78
N MET A 117 -23.18 -14.07 -9.25
CA MET A 117 -22.89 -13.72 -7.86
C MET A 117 -24.15 -13.37 -7.07
N LEU A 118 -25.34 -13.67 -7.59
CA LEU A 118 -26.58 -13.51 -6.82
C LEU A 118 -26.57 -14.45 -5.60
N PRO A 119 -27.10 -14.02 -4.44
CA PRO A 119 -27.67 -12.70 -4.17
C PRO A 119 -26.65 -11.63 -3.76
N THR A 120 -25.39 -11.99 -3.52
CA THR A 120 -24.34 -11.08 -3.02
C THR A 120 -24.10 -9.85 -3.90
N ILE A 121 -24.13 -10.01 -5.21
CA ILE A 121 -23.99 -8.91 -6.18
C ILE A 121 -25.18 -8.98 -7.14
N ALA A 122 -25.86 -7.84 -7.31
CA ALA A 122 -26.99 -7.73 -8.22
C ALA A 122 -26.58 -7.97 -9.69
N SER A 123 -27.54 -8.36 -10.52
CA SER A 123 -27.29 -8.62 -11.96
C SER A 123 -26.84 -7.38 -12.74
N SER A 124 -27.20 -6.18 -12.27
CA SER A 124 -26.78 -4.88 -12.77
C SER A 124 -26.95 -3.81 -11.67
N GLY A 125 -26.33 -2.64 -11.86
CA GLY A 125 -26.51 -1.48 -10.99
C GLY A 125 -25.65 -1.45 -9.71
N ASP A 126 -25.00 -2.57 -9.36
CA ASP A 126 -24.02 -2.61 -8.29
C ASP A 126 -22.67 -2.07 -8.76
N TRP A 127 -22.13 -1.08 -8.05
CA TRP A 127 -20.75 -0.62 -8.19
C TRP A 127 -19.85 -1.33 -7.19
N LEU A 128 -18.72 -1.82 -7.66
CA LEU A 128 -17.78 -2.62 -6.89
C LEU A 128 -16.51 -1.82 -6.60
N LEU A 129 -16.18 -1.70 -5.32
CA LEU A 129 -14.90 -1.16 -4.88
C LEU A 129 -13.96 -2.32 -4.56
N ILE A 130 -12.96 -2.51 -5.41
CA ILE A 130 -11.97 -3.59 -5.30
C ILE A 130 -10.64 -3.00 -4.87
N SER A 131 -10.04 -3.56 -3.82
CA SER A 131 -8.72 -3.19 -3.35
C SER A 131 -7.64 -3.98 -4.08
N LYS A 132 -6.73 -3.26 -4.77
CA LYS A 132 -5.55 -3.82 -5.46
C LYS A 132 -4.46 -4.27 -4.47
N TYR A 133 -4.60 -3.99 -3.17
CA TYR A 133 -3.68 -4.51 -2.15
C TYR A 133 -3.60 -6.03 -2.18
N TYR A 134 -4.74 -6.70 -2.43
CA TYR A 134 -4.87 -8.16 -2.49
C TYR A 134 -4.51 -8.76 -3.86
N ARG A 135 -3.99 -7.96 -4.79
CA ARG A 135 -3.60 -8.40 -6.13
C ARG A 135 -2.54 -9.50 -6.04
N ARG A 136 -2.59 -10.48 -6.94
CA ARG A 136 -1.75 -11.69 -6.96
C ARG A 136 -1.94 -12.60 -5.73
N GLY A 137 -3.12 -12.56 -5.09
CA GLY A 137 -3.45 -13.44 -3.98
C GLY A 137 -2.90 -13.02 -2.61
N ARG A 138 -2.36 -11.81 -2.47
CA ARG A 138 -1.85 -11.32 -1.18
C ARG A 138 -2.99 -11.25 -0.17
N GLU A 139 -2.82 -11.91 0.99
CA GLU A 139 -3.78 -11.91 2.10
C GLU A 139 -5.23 -12.28 1.73
N VAL A 140 -5.42 -12.95 0.58
CA VAL A 140 -6.72 -13.49 0.19
C VAL A 140 -7.03 -14.69 1.09
N ARG A 141 -8.25 -14.73 1.62
CA ARG A 141 -8.72 -15.81 2.49
C ARG A 141 -9.90 -16.54 1.85
N VAL A 142 -10.17 -17.75 2.33
CA VAL A 142 -11.42 -18.45 2.02
C VAL A 142 -12.62 -17.57 2.44
N GLY A 143 -13.64 -17.53 1.59
CA GLY A 143 -14.81 -16.68 1.73
C GLY A 143 -14.68 -15.30 1.09
N ASP A 144 -13.48 -14.88 0.67
CA ASP A 144 -13.31 -13.59 -0.01
C ASP A 144 -13.92 -13.57 -1.40
N VAL A 145 -14.51 -12.43 -1.76
CA VAL A 145 -14.90 -12.16 -3.15
C VAL A 145 -13.75 -11.44 -3.84
N VAL A 146 -13.22 -12.06 -4.89
CA VAL A 146 -12.06 -11.56 -5.63
C VAL A 146 -12.42 -11.23 -7.08
N SER A 147 -11.77 -10.19 -7.60
CA SER A 147 -11.75 -9.93 -9.04
C SER A 147 -10.50 -10.57 -9.64
N TYR A 148 -10.62 -11.12 -10.84
CA TYR A 148 -9.54 -11.81 -11.54
C TYR A 148 -9.68 -11.70 -13.05
N LYS A 149 -8.58 -11.88 -13.76
CA LYS A 149 -8.57 -11.99 -15.23
C LYS A 149 -8.99 -13.40 -15.64
N LEU A 150 -9.94 -13.52 -16.58
CA LEU A 150 -10.39 -14.83 -17.05
C LEU A 150 -9.26 -15.57 -17.80
N PRO A 151 -8.90 -16.80 -17.39
CA PRO A 151 -7.85 -17.56 -18.06
C PRO A 151 -8.24 -17.99 -19.47
N LEU A 152 -9.54 -18.24 -19.72
CA LEU A 152 -10.06 -18.68 -21.01
C LEU A 152 -10.25 -17.54 -22.03
N LYS A 153 -10.32 -16.29 -21.55
CA LYS A 153 -10.62 -15.11 -22.38
C LYS A 153 -9.82 -13.90 -21.89
N PRO A 154 -8.65 -13.64 -22.50
CA PRO A 154 -7.85 -12.48 -22.17
C PRO A 154 -8.65 -11.18 -22.37
N GLY A 155 -8.57 -10.26 -21.41
CA GLY A 155 -9.25 -8.96 -21.45
C GLY A 155 -10.58 -8.92 -20.70
N GLU A 156 -11.20 -10.07 -20.43
CA GLU A 156 -12.39 -10.16 -19.57
C GLU A 156 -11.97 -10.36 -18.11
N ASN A 157 -12.68 -9.70 -17.19
CA ASN A 157 -12.52 -9.90 -15.75
C ASN A 157 -13.74 -10.60 -15.16
N GLY A 158 -13.50 -11.50 -14.21
CA GLY A 158 -14.54 -12.15 -13.43
C GLY A 158 -14.52 -11.66 -11.98
N VAL A 159 -15.66 -11.81 -11.31
CA VAL A 159 -15.79 -11.66 -9.85
C VAL A 159 -16.41 -12.96 -9.32
N LYS A 160 -15.72 -13.60 -8.37
CA LYS A 160 -16.11 -14.88 -7.78
C LYS A 160 -15.66 -14.96 -6.33
N ARG A 161 -16.27 -15.86 -5.55
CA ARG A 161 -15.88 -16.15 -4.18
C ARG A 161 -14.81 -17.23 -4.13
N VAL A 162 -13.81 -17.04 -3.29
CA VAL A 162 -12.77 -18.04 -2.99
C VAL A 162 -13.36 -19.07 -2.04
N VAL A 163 -13.38 -20.33 -2.47
CA VAL A 163 -13.86 -21.47 -1.67
C VAL A 163 -12.70 -22.32 -1.17
N GLY A 164 -11.56 -22.31 -1.86
CA GLY A 164 -10.34 -22.99 -1.42
C GLY A 164 -9.08 -22.25 -1.86
N LEU A 165 -8.03 -22.37 -1.06
CA LEU A 165 -6.69 -21.86 -1.32
C LEU A 165 -5.71 -23.02 -1.51
N SER A 166 -4.45 -22.68 -1.81
CA SER A 166 -3.39 -23.64 -2.04
C SER A 166 -3.28 -24.67 -0.89
N GLY A 167 -3.39 -25.95 -1.22
CA GLY A 167 -3.35 -27.05 -0.26
C GLY A 167 -4.72 -27.50 0.26
N ASP A 168 -5.77 -26.68 0.11
CA ASP A 168 -7.13 -27.05 0.50
C ASP A 168 -7.69 -28.14 -0.43
N PHE A 169 -8.67 -28.87 0.08
CA PHE A 169 -9.37 -29.91 -0.64
C PHE A 169 -10.77 -29.43 -1.01
N VAL A 170 -11.11 -29.54 -2.29
CA VAL A 170 -12.43 -29.18 -2.83
C VAL A 170 -13.08 -30.38 -3.51
N GLU A 171 -14.38 -30.51 -3.35
CA GLU A 171 -15.15 -31.54 -4.06
C GLU A 171 -15.45 -31.06 -5.48
N VAL A 172 -15.07 -31.89 -6.45
CA VAL A 172 -15.29 -31.66 -7.88
C VAL A 172 -16.08 -32.85 -8.43
N ARG A 173 -17.06 -32.57 -9.28
CA ARG A 173 -17.85 -33.60 -9.96
C ARG A 173 -17.19 -33.96 -11.28
N GLU A 174 -16.70 -35.19 -11.38
CA GLU A 174 -16.11 -35.73 -12.59
C GLU A 174 -17.19 -36.46 -13.40
N ALA A 175 -17.24 -36.25 -14.71
CA ALA A 175 -18.11 -36.99 -15.59
C ALA A 175 -17.55 -38.41 -15.76
N VAL A 176 -18.37 -39.42 -15.53
CA VAL A 176 -17.99 -40.82 -15.66
C VAL A 176 -19.01 -41.50 -16.56
N ILE A 177 -18.53 -42.39 -17.41
CA ILE A 177 -19.42 -43.26 -18.18
C ILE A 177 -19.58 -44.53 -17.37
N GLU A 178 -20.77 -44.72 -16.81
CA GLU A 178 -21.12 -45.94 -16.07
C GLU A 178 -21.88 -46.87 -17.02
N GLU A 179 -21.57 -48.17 -16.95
CA GLU A 179 -22.26 -49.19 -17.72
C GLU A 179 -23.44 -49.69 -16.87
N GLY A 180 -24.66 -49.43 -17.34
CA GLY A 180 -25.88 -49.90 -16.68
C GLY A 180 -26.00 -51.42 -16.75
N GLU A 181 -26.84 -52.01 -15.89
CA GLU A 181 -27.12 -53.46 -15.89
C GLU A 181 -27.68 -53.96 -17.23
N ASP A 182 -28.26 -53.07 -18.03
CA ASP A 182 -28.75 -53.31 -19.40
C ASP A 182 -27.67 -53.15 -20.48
N GLY A 183 -26.40 -52.95 -20.11
CA GLY A 183 -25.27 -52.72 -21.01
C GLY A 183 -25.27 -51.33 -21.66
N ARG A 184 -26.18 -50.42 -21.27
CA ARG A 184 -26.20 -49.06 -21.80
C ARG A 184 -25.22 -48.18 -21.05
N LYS A 185 -24.44 -47.40 -21.79
CA LYS A 185 -23.54 -46.39 -21.24
C LYS A 185 -24.34 -45.17 -20.80
N VAL A 186 -24.43 -44.96 -19.49
CA VAL A 186 -25.08 -43.79 -18.89
C VAL A 186 -23.98 -42.78 -18.51
N MET A 187 -24.21 -41.51 -18.80
CA MET A 187 -23.33 -40.44 -18.33
C MET A 187 -23.68 -40.14 -16.88
N GLY A 188 -22.87 -40.64 -15.95
CA GLY A 188 -22.93 -40.35 -14.53
C GLY A 188 -21.98 -39.22 -14.12
N SER A 189 -22.06 -38.83 -12.86
CA SER A 189 -21.04 -37.97 -12.26
C SER A 189 -20.69 -38.45 -10.87
N ARG A 190 -19.39 -38.68 -10.64
CA ARG A 190 -18.88 -39.06 -9.33
C ARG A 190 -18.22 -37.87 -8.63
N PRO A 191 -18.40 -37.71 -7.31
CA PRO A 191 -17.63 -36.75 -6.54
C PRO A 191 -16.18 -37.22 -6.45
N ARG A 192 -15.25 -36.27 -6.64
CA ARG A 192 -13.82 -36.47 -6.47
C ARG A 192 -13.25 -35.32 -5.65
N CYS A 193 -12.39 -35.66 -4.71
CA CYS A 193 -11.64 -34.66 -3.96
C CYS A 193 -10.42 -34.19 -4.78
N LEU A 194 -10.32 -32.90 -5.04
CA LEU A 194 -9.19 -32.26 -5.70
C LEU A 194 -8.44 -31.41 -4.67
N GLN A 195 -7.14 -31.63 -4.52
CA GLN A 195 -6.30 -30.68 -3.78
C GLN A 195 -5.98 -29.48 -4.68
N VAL A 196 -6.25 -28.27 -4.19
CA VAL A 196 -5.94 -27.03 -4.90
C VAL A 196 -4.41 -26.89 -5.01
N PRO A 197 -3.86 -26.79 -6.23
CA PRO A 197 -2.41 -26.69 -6.42
C PRO A 197 -1.81 -25.47 -5.74
N GLN A 198 -0.50 -25.53 -5.46
CA GLN A 198 0.24 -24.39 -4.93
C GLN A 198 0.18 -23.20 -5.90
N GLY A 199 0.03 -21.99 -5.35
CA GLY A 199 -0.12 -20.77 -6.13
C GLY A 199 -1.47 -20.60 -6.83
N HIS A 200 -2.45 -21.47 -6.55
CA HIS A 200 -3.80 -21.41 -7.09
C HIS A 200 -4.84 -21.24 -5.98
N CYS A 201 -6.03 -20.79 -6.38
CA CYS A 201 -7.24 -20.81 -5.58
C CYS A 201 -8.38 -21.48 -6.36
N TRP A 202 -9.38 -21.96 -5.64
CA TRP A 202 -10.63 -22.43 -6.20
C TRP A 202 -11.69 -21.36 -6.00
N VAL A 203 -12.28 -20.88 -7.10
CA VAL A 203 -13.28 -19.81 -7.06
C VAL A 203 -14.62 -20.30 -7.60
N VAL A 204 -15.70 -19.88 -6.95
CA VAL A 204 -17.08 -20.28 -7.26
C VAL A 204 -17.99 -19.07 -7.16
N GLY A 205 -19.03 -19.01 -7.99
CA GLY A 205 -20.05 -17.96 -7.91
C GLY A 205 -21.15 -18.36 -6.93
N ASP A 206 -21.69 -17.38 -6.20
CA ASP A 206 -22.74 -17.62 -5.22
C ASP A 206 -24.03 -18.16 -5.86
N ASN A 207 -24.28 -17.82 -7.14
CA ASN A 207 -25.33 -18.44 -7.94
C ASN A 207 -24.79 -19.66 -8.68
N LEU A 208 -24.72 -20.79 -7.96
CA LEU A 208 -24.09 -22.04 -8.41
C LEU A 208 -24.60 -22.53 -9.76
N ALA A 209 -25.91 -22.42 -10.04
CA ALA A 209 -26.51 -22.92 -11.28
C ALA A 209 -26.11 -22.08 -12.52
N TRP A 210 -25.79 -20.81 -12.33
CA TRP A 210 -25.54 -19.85 -13.41
C TRP A 210 -24.13 -19.25 -13.37
N SER A 211 -23.22 -19.90 -12.66
CA SER A 211 -21.84 -19.44 -12.51
C SER A 211 -20.89 -20.25 -13.38
N ARG A 212 -20.15 -19.54 -14.23
CA ARG A 212 -18.96 -20.06 -14.92
C ARG A 212 -17.73 -19.78 -14.06
N ASP A 213 -17.21 -20.82 -13.42
CA ASP A 213 -16.18 -20.72 -12.39
C ASP A 213 -15.21 -21.91 -12.42
N SER A 214 -14.46 -22.14 -11.34
CA SER A 214 -13.43 -23.19 -11.29
C SER A 214 -13.97 -24.60 -11.56
N ARG A 215 -15.28 -24.84 -11.40
CA ARG A 215 -15.91 -26.11 -11.79
C ARG A 215 -15.83 -26.38 -13.30
N ILE A 216 -15.67 -25.34 -14.11
CA ILE A 216 -15.57 -25.41 -15.57
C ILE A 216 -14.12 -25.30 -16.04
N PHE A 217 -13.37 -24.31 -15.52
CA PHE A 217 -12.01 -24.03 -16.00
C PHE A 217 -10.87 -24.52 -15.09
N GLY A 218 -11.20 -25.14 -13.95
CA GLY A 218 -10.25 -25.64 -12.98
C GLY A 218 -9.71 -24.58 -12.01
N PRO A 219 -8.62 -24.89 -11.28
CA PRO A 219 -8.01 -23.98 -10.32
C PRO A 219 -7.53 -22.67 -10.97
N LEU A 220 -7.79 -21.54 -10.33
CA LEU A 220 -7.40 -20.22 -10.81
C LEU A 220 -6.01 -19.85 -10.26
N PRO A 221 -5.02 -19.52 -11.10
CA PRO A 221 -3.74 -18.99 -10.63
C PRO A 221 -3.93 -17.70 -9.82
N LEU A 222 -3.35 -17.63 -8.61
CA LEU A 222 -3.42 -16.43 -7.78
C LEU A 222 -2.85 -15.20 -8.50
N ALA A 223 -1.91 -15.39 -9.42
CA ALA A 223 -1.34 -14.33 -10.26
C ALA A 223 -2.38 -13.58 -11.13
N LEU A 224 -3.52 -14.21 -11.45
CA LEU A 224 -4.60 -13.58 -12.21
C LEU A 224 -5.55 -12.75 -11.35
N VAL A 225 -5.46 -12.86 -10.01
CA VAL A 225 -6.26 -12.06 -9.08
C VAL A 225 -5.84 -10.59 -9.17
N THR A 226 -6.80 -9.73 -9.53
CA THR A 226 -6.61 -8.28 -9.67
C THR A 226 -6.84 -7.54 -8.36
N GLY A 227 -7.66 -8.09 -7.45
CA GLY A 227 -7.90 -7.54 -6.12
C GLY A 227 -9.06 -8.21 -5.39
N LYS A 228 -9.36 -7.72 -4.18
CA LYS A 228 -10.46 -8.17 -3.32
C LYS A 228 -11.57 -7.14 -3.29
N LEU A 229 -12.82 -7.58 -3.43
CA LEU A 229 -14.00 -6.75 -3.25
C LEU A 229 -14.15 -6.41 -1.76
N ILE A 230 -14.09 -5.12 -1.43
CA ILE A 230 -14.16 -4.65 -0.03
C ILE A 230 -15.50 -3.97 0.28
N ALA A 231 -16.10 -3.34 -0.72
CA ALA A 231 -17.38 -2.68 -0.59
C ALA A 231 -18.12 -2.73 -1.92
N LYS A 232 -19.45 -2.71 -1.85
CA LYS A 232 -20.32 -2.48 -2.99
C LYS A 232 -21.30 -1.36 -2.67
N TRP A 233 -21.70 -0.64 -3.70
CA TRP A 233 -22.75 0.36 -3.63
C TRP A 233 -23.82 -0.01 -4.65
N SER A 234 -25.05 -0.24 -4.18
CA SER A 234 -26.21 -0.49 -5.04
C SER A 234 -27.05 0.76 -5.26
N TRP A 235 -27.49 0.97 -6.51
CA TRP A 235 -28.53 1.93 -6.89
C TRP A 235 -29.92 1.29 -6.95
N SER A 236 -30.17 0.23 -6.18
CA SER A 236 -31.46 -0.46 -6.13
C SER A 236 -32.57 0.35 -5.45
N SER A 237 -32.27 1.48 -4.82
CA SER A 237 -33.22 2.34 -4.10
C SER A 237 -32.87 3.81 -4.25
N TRP A 238 -33.82 4.71 -3.92
CA TRP A 238 -33.63 6.17 -4.00
C TRP A 238 -32.39 6.62 -3.19
N VAL A 239 -32.05 5.90 -2.12
CA VAL A 239 -30.84 6.14 -1.32
C VAL A 239 -29.77 5.09 -1.66
N PRO A 240 -28.53 5.53 -2.00
CA PRO A 240 -27.34 4.69 -2.06
C PRO A 240 -27.14 3.83 -0.82
N GLU A 241 -27.25 2.51 -0.96
CA GLU A 241 -26.87 1.59 0.12
C GLU A 241 -25.40 1.19 -0.02
N TRP A 242 -24.61 1.49 1.01
CA TRP A 242 -23.22 1.08 1.13
C TRP A 242 -23.14 -0.21 1.96
N GLY A 243 -22.71 -1.29 1.33
CA GLY A 243 -22.49 -2.57 1.99
C GLY A 243 -21.01 -2.92 1.99
N ARG A 244 -20.42 -3.15 3.17
CA ARG A 244 -19.16 -3.87 3.26
C ARG A 244 -19.40 -5.31 2.82
N VAL A 245 -18.57 -5.83 1.94
CA VAL A 245 -18.65 -7.24 1.55
C VAL A 245 -17.82 -8.03 2.54
N GLU A 246 -18.49 -8.70 3.46
CA GLU A 246 -17.85 -9.55 4.47
C GLU A 246 -17.52 -10.93 3.93
N HIS A 247 -16.69 -11.65 4.70
CA HIS A 247 -16.39 -13.07 4.48
C HIS A 247 -17.68 -13.88 4.73
N GLY A 248 -18.54 -13.96 3.72
CA GLY A 248 -19.88 -14.54 3.82
C GLY A 248 -19.94 -16.06 3.99
N LEU A 249 -18.80 -16.74 4.15
CA LEU A 249 -18.76 -18.15 4.53
C LEU A 249 -18.69 -18.26 6.04
N LYS A 250 -19.66 -18.97 6.62
CA LYS A 250 -19.59 -19.40 8.02
C LYS A 250 -18.70 -20.64 8.12
N PRO A 251 -17.98 -20.83 9.24
CA PRO A 251 -17.35 -22.11 9.53
C PRO A 251 -18.40 -23.23 9.40
N ALA A 252 -17.99 -24.39 8.87
CA ALA A 252 -18.85 -25.55 8.89
C ALA A 252 -19.17 -25.88 10.35
N GLU A 253 -20.46 -25.94 10.69
CA GLU A 253 -20.89 -26.49 11.97
C GLU A 253 -20.74 -28.01 11.88
N GLU A 254 -20.04 -28.60 12.86
CA GLU A 254 -20.05 -30.06 13.03
C GLU A 254 -21.46 -30.43 13.47
N ILE A 255 -22.28 -30.86 12.51
CA ILE A 255 -23.56 -31.48 12.82
C ILE A 255 -23.21 -32.88 13.29
N ASP A 256 -23.31 -33.13 14.59
CA ASP A 256 -23.27 -34.49 15.12
C ASP A 256 -24.50 -35.22 14.59
N TRP A 257 -24.26 -36.14 13.64
CA TRP A 257 -25.28 -36.99 13.06
C TRP A 257 -25.62 -38.19 13.97
N GLU A 258 -25.29 -38.11 15.26
CA GLU A 258 -25.79 -39.06 16.27
C GLU A 258 -27.29 -38.76 16.46
N VAL A 259 -28.08 -39.42 15.62
CA VAL A 259 -29.52 -39.54 15.79
C VAL A 259 -29.75 -40.55 16.92
N ASP A 260 -30.23 -40.07 18.07
CA ASP A 260 -30.78 -40.90 19.15
C ASP A 260 -31.94 -41.80 18.67
#